data_AF-A0A2W7AJD6-F1
#
_entry.id   AF-A0A2W7AJD6-F1
#
_cell.length_a   1.000
_cell.length_b   1.000
_cell.length_c   1.000
_cell.angle_alpha   90.00
_cell.angle_beta   90.00
_cell.angle_gamma   90.00
#
_symmetry.space_group_name_H-M   'P 1'
#
loop_
_entity.id
_entity.type
_entity.pdbx_description
1 polymer ?
#
loop_
_entity_poly.entity_id
_entity_poly.type
_entity_poly.pdbx_seq_one_letter_code
_entity_poly.pdbx_strand_id
1 'polypeptide(L)'
;MNNDDLAPREVNIRYLPYLIWDLETMQDEQINQNLMPVSGQYIQLPIDVNTTQKNEDVVSRENYGDEFKIHILEQYKLYVEMADRVSSRRVQMASFYTSILSALLALLSITSNKDLFQGPQSFVLLTIAMLGLCLCFVWAANINSYKQLNSLKFKVIHEMETYLPFPCYDREWEILKEDKNRRRYLRLSAVEQYVPFILSVPYSCLLIYSLIRLLNL
;
A
#
# COMPACT_ATOMS: atom_id res chain seq x y z
N MET A 1 25.44 41.55 3.51
CA MET A 1 24.31 40.94 2.77
C MET A 1 23.77 39.89 3.72
N ASN A 2 22.61 40.16 4.32
CA ASN A 2 22.11 39.50 5.54
C ASN A 2 21.89 37.99 5.37
N ASN A 3 22.22 37.24 6.43
CA ASN A 3 21.97 35.81 6.64
C ASN A 3 20.71 35.59 7.49
N ASP A 4 19.70 36.45 7.32
CA ASP A 4 18.39 36.30 7.97
C ASP A 4 17.39 35.97 6.86
N ASP A 5 16.89 34.72 6.81
CA ASP A 5 15.56 34.32 6.27
C ASP A 5 15.47 32.83 5.88
N LEU A 6 15.82 31.91 6.78
CA LEU A 6 15.38 30.52 6.70
C LEU A 6 14.88 30.04 8.07
N ALA A 7 13.92 30.77 8.63
CA ALA A 7 13.09 30.19 9.69
C ALA A 7 12.33 28.97 9.11
N PRO A 8 12.23 27.85 9.83
CA PRO A 8 11.42 26.74 9.38
C PRO A 8 9.99 27.24 9.16
N ARG A 9 9.49 27.04 7.94
CA ARG A 9 8.09 27.36 7.61
C ARG A 9 7.24 26.48 8.53
N GLU A 10 6.45 27.07 9.44
CA GLU A 10 5.52 26.30 10.26
C GLU A 10 4.48 25.64 9.36
N VAL A 11 4.70 24.37 9.04
CA VAL A 11 3.76 23.56 8.30
C VAL A 11 2.65 23.18 9.26
N ASN A 12 1.48 23.77 9.09
CA ASN A 12 0.27 23.38 9.80
C ASN A 12 -0.11 21.95 9.38
N ILE A 13 0.30 20.95 10.17
CA ILE A 13 0.02 19.53 9.96
C ILE A 13 -1.46 19.28 10.27
N ARG A 14 -2.36 19.73 9.39
CA ARG A 14 -3.78 19.42 9.47
C ARG A 14 -4.29 18.81 8.18
N TYR A 15 -4.66 17.54 8.33
CA TYR A 15 -5.66 16.73 7.60
C TYR A 15 -5.21 15.79 6.48
N LEU A 16 -5.64 14.53 6.65
CA LEU A 16 -6.53 13.84 5.70
C LEU A 16 -7.58 13.01 6.49
N PRO A 17 -8.90 13.24 6.36
CA PRO A 17 -9.93 12.48 7.07
C PRO A 17 -10.05 11.01 6.64
N TYR A 18 -9.50 10.64 5.47
CA TYR A 18 -9.51 9.26 4.97
C TYR A 18 -8.23 8.48 5.32
N LEU A 19 -7.22 9.15 5.87
CA LEU A 19 -6.04 8.50 6.45
C LEU A 19 -6.29 8.06 7.90
N ILE A 20 -7.21 8.70 8.61
CA ILE A 20 -7.48 8.47 10.03
C ILE A 20 -8.28 7.17 10.25
N TRP A 21 -9.21 6.85 9.33
CA TRP A 21 -10.05 5.64 9.45
C TRP A 21 -9.25 4.32 9.34
N ASP A 22 -8.11 4.32 8.64
CA ASP A 22 -7.23 3.15 8.46
C ASP A 22 -6.03 3.14 9.46
N LEU A 23 -5.83 4.24 10.20
CA LEU A 23 -4.79 4.37 11.23
C LEU A 23 -5.34 4.11 12.64
N GLU A 24 -6.60 4.50 12.92
CA GLU A 24 -7.30 4.14 14.17
C GLU A 24 -7.45 2.61 14.29
N THR A 25 -7.84 1.94 13.19
CA THR A 25 -8.00 0.48 13.16
C THR A 25 -6.67 -0.27 13.38
N MET A 26 -5.55 0.29 12.94
CA MET A 26 -4.21 -0.29 13.16
C MET A 26 -3.65 -0.02 14.56
N GLN A 27 -3.97 1.11 15.18
CA GLN A 27 -3.60 1.36 16.58
C GLN A 27 -4.37 0.45 17.54
N ASP A 28 -5.66 0.20 17.28
CA ASP A 28 -6.48 -0.68 18.11
C ASP A 28 -6.06 -2.17 18.01
N GLU A 29 -5.56 -2.61 16.85
CA GLU A 29 -5.08 -3.99 16.65
C GLU A 29 -3.67 -4.21 17.25
N GLN A 30 -2.79 -3.19 17.21
CA GLN A 30 -1.46 -3.23 17.85
C GLN A 30 -1.53 -3.15 19.38
N ILE A 31 -2.54 -2.49 19.95
CA ILE A 31 -2.75 -2.44 21.40
C ILE A 31 -3.20 -3.81 21.94
N ASN A 32 -3.97 -4.57 21.17
CA ASN A 32 -4.56 -5.85 21.61
C ASN A 32 -3.65 -7.07 21.38
N GLN A 33 -2.59 -6.96 20.57
CA GLN A 33 -1.61 -8.05 20.33
C GLN A 33 -0.50 -8.16 21.39
N ASN A 34 -0.45 -7.27 22.38
CA ASN A 34 0.61 -7.30 23.41
C ASN A 34 0.43 -8.40 24.48
N LEU A 35 -0.52 -9.32 24.32
CA LEU A 35 -0.79 -10.41 25.26
C LEU A 35 -0.58 -11.78 24.58
N MET A 36 0.68 -12.21 24.45
CA MET A 36 1.21 -13.59 24.58
C MET A 36 2.46 -13.83 23.71
N PRO A 37 3.41 -14.69 24.15
CA PRO A 37 4.79 -14.66 23.67
C PRO A 37 4.99 -15.62 22.51
N VAL A 38 5.65 -15.18 21.43
CA VAL A 38 6.21 -16.11 20.44
C VAL A 38 7.64 -15.74 20.09
N SER A 39 8.48 -16.74 20.35
CA SER A 39 9.89 -16.91 20.04
C SER A 39 10.21 -16.78 18.55
N GLY A 40 11.29 -16.07 18.25
CA GLY A 40 11.94 -16.09 16.95
C GLY A 40 13.22 -15.27 16.99
N GLN A 41 14.37 -15.95 16.96
CA GLN A 41 15.71 -15.39 17.05
C GLN A 41 15.96 -14.32 15.97
N TYR A 42 16.05 -13.05 16.39
CA TYR A 42 16.72 -12.01 15.63
C TYR A 42 18.21 -12.04 15.98
N ILE A 43 19.05 -12.03 14.96
CA ILE A 43 20.51 -11.91 15.10
C ILE A 43 20.80 -10.61 15.86
N GLN A 44 21.34 -10.73 17.07
CA GLN A 44 21.80 -9.59 17.88
C GLN A 44 23.02 -8.95 17.20
N LEU A 45 22.84 -7.77 16.62
CA LEU A 45 23.92 -6.79 16.52
C LEU A 45 24.15 -6.26 17.95
N PRO A 46 25.41 -6.15 18.44
CA PRO A 46 25.67 -5.71 19.80
C PRO A 46 25.43 -4.20 19.86
N ILE A 47 24.22 -3.83 20.25
CA ILE A 47 23.89 -2.46 20.60
C ILE A 47 23.49 -2.53 22.07
N ASP A 48 24.42 -2.09 22.93
CA ASP A 48 24.21 -2.03 24.37
C ASP A 48 22.97 -1.21 24.69
N VAL A 49 22.00 -1.87 25.33
CA VAL A 49 20.73 -1.32 25.75
C VAL A 49 20.96 -0.45 26.99
N ASN A 50 21.34 0.81 26.78
CA ASN A 50 21.24 1.87 27.79
C ASN A 50 21.25 3.25 27.13
N THR A 51 20.20 3.57 26.38
CA THR A 51 19.96 4.96 25.99
C THR A 51 18.47 5.28 26.03
N THR A 52 17.95 5.47 27.23
CA THR A 52 16.86 6.42 27.47
C THR A 52 17.45 7.83 27.39
N GLN A 53 17.93 8.21 26.19
CA GLN A 53 18.05 9.62 25.81
C GLN A 53 17.26 9.76 24.53
N LYS A 54 16.28 10.65 24.59
CA LYS A 54 15.76 11.42 23.47
C LYS A 54 16.91 11.63 22.46
N ASN A 55 16.86 10.95 21.32
CA ASN A 55 17.83 11.08 20.24
C ASN A 55 17.75 12.51 19.68
N GLU A 56 18.38 13.45 20.37
CA GLU A 56 18.64 14.83 19.97
C GLU A 56 19.90 14.95 19.11
N ASP A 57 20.30 13.85 18.46
CA ASP A 57 21.43 13.81 17.50
C ASP A 57 20.94 13.64 16.05
N VAL A 58 19.81 14.26 15.70
CA VAL A 58 19.61 14.66 14.30
C VAL A 58 20.70 15.69 14.05
N VAL A 59 21.75 15.32 13.32
CA VAL A 59 22.88 16.20 12.97
C VAL A 59 22.32 17.56 12.57
N SER A 60 22.40 18.52 13.49
CA SER A 60 21.79 19.83 13.29
C SER A 60 22.41 20.42 12.04
N ARG A 61 21.59 20.99 11.16
CA ARG A 61 21.99 21.55 9.85
C ARG A 61 23.27 22.39 9.92
N GLU A 62 23.47 23.07 11.04
CA GLU A 62 24.61 23.93 11.38
C GLU A 62 25.94 23.17 11.56
N ASN A 63 25.91 21.90 11.93
CA ASN A 63 27.10 21.05 12.19
C ASN A 63 27.43 20.07 11.05
N TYR A 64 26.62 20.01 9.99
CA TYR A 64 26.81 19.05 8.89
C TYR A 64 27.88 19.48 7.87
N GLY A 65 28.12 20.80 7.74
CA GLY A 65 29.08 21.39 6.80
C GLY A 65 28.48 21.76 5.43
N ASP A 66 29.34 22.25 4.53
CA ASP A 66 28.95 22.88 3.26
C ASP A 66 28.24 21.92 2.28
N GLU A 67 28.48 20.61 2.41
CA GLU A 67 27.91 19.56 1.55
C GLU A 67 26.46 19.19 1.88
N PHE A 68 25.87 19.72 2.97
CA PHE A 68 24.51 19.38 3.40
C PHE A 68 23.47 19.47 2.28
N LYS A 69 23.52 20.55 1.49
CA LYS A 69 22.58 20.80 0.38
C LYS A 69 22.72 19.77 -0.74
N ILE A 70 23.94 19.30 -1.00
CA ILE A 70 24.20 18.29 -2.03
C ILE A 70 23.72 16.93 -1.54
N HIS A 71 24.07 16.55 -0.31
CA HIS A 71 23.69 15.25 0.24
C HIS A 71 22.17 15.10 0.41
N ILE A 72 21.46 16.13 0.91
CA ILE A 72 20.00 16.06 1.05
C ILE A 72 19.30 15.98 -0.31
N LEU A 73 19.83 16.67 -1.33
CA LEU A 73 19.30 16.61 -2.69
C LEU A 73 19.50 15.22 -3.30
N GLU A 74 20.65 14.59 -3.11
CA GLU A 74 20.92 13.23 -3.59
C GLU A 74 20.04 12.19 -2.86
N GLN A 75 19.88 12.30 -1.55
CA GLN A 75 18.94 11.48 -0.80
C GLN A 75 17.51 11.66 -1.30
N TYR A 76 17.10 12.89 -1.55
CA TYR A 76 15.76 13.22 -2.06
C TYR A 76 15.51 12.58 -3.41
N LYS A 77 16.45 12.73 -4.36
CA LYS A 77 16.37 12.10 -5.70
C LYS A 77 16.20 10.59 -5.60
N LEU A 78 17.07 9.92 -4.84
CA LEU A 78 17.01 8.45 -4.67
C LEU A 78 15.69 8.02 -4.02
N TYR A 79 15.23 8.77 -3.01
CA TYR A 79 14.00 8.41 -2.29
C TYR A 79 12.75 8.60 -3.14
N VAL A 80 12.67 9.68 -3.91
CA VAL A 80 11.61 9.93 -4.89
C VAL A 80 11.59 8.85 -5.96
N GLU A 81 12.74 8.46 -6.50
CA GLU A 81 12.83 7.36 -7.46
C GLU A 81 12.34 6.04 -6.85
N MET A 82 12.71 5.75 -5.61
CA MET A 82 12.20 4.58 -4.89
C MET A 82 10.68 4.65 -4.67
N ALA A 83 10.11 5.82 -4.41
CA ALA A 83 8.67 6.00 -4.28
C ALA A 83 7.95 5.73 -5.61
N ASP A 84 8.49 6.22 -6.73
CA ASP A 84 7.93 5.96 -8.07
C ASP A 84 7.99 4.46 -8.45
N ARG A 85 9.11 3.79 -8.15
CA ARG A 85 9.25 2.34 -8.37
C ARG A 85 8.19 1.51 -7.64
N VAL A 86 7.73 1.96 -6.46
CA VAL A 86 6.63 1.30 -5.73
C VAL A 86 5.31 1.43 -6.51
N SER A 87 5.05 2.60 -7.10
CA SER A 87 3.88 2.82 -7.96
C SER A 87 3.91 1.90 -9.19
N SER A 88 5.05 1.78 -9.86
CA SER A 88 5.23 0.86 -11.00
C SER A 88 5.00 -0.61 -10.60
N ARG A 89 5.45 -1.02 -9.42
CA ARG A 89 5.20 -2.38 -8.90
C ARG A 89 3.71 -2.66 -8.69
N ARG A 90 2.92 -1.66 -8.28
CA ARG A 90 1.45 -1.78 -8.13
C ARG A 90 0.78 -2.18 -9.45
N VAL A 91 1.18 -1.55 -10.56
CA VAL A 91 0.66 -1.83 -11.90
C VAL A 91 1.00 -3.27 -12.34
N GLN A 92 2.23 -3.71 -12.08
CA GLN A 92 2.66 -5.08 -12.38
C GLN A 92 1.85 -6.13 -11.58
N MET A 93 1.61 -5.87 -10.29
CA MET A 93 0.80 -6.74 -9.44
C MET A 93 -0.65 -6.83 -9.92
N ALA A 94 -1.25 -5.71 -10.35
CA ALA A 94 -2.61 -5.72 -10.91
C ALA A 94 -2.69 -6.65 -12.13
N SER A 95 -1.76 -6.51 -13.08
CA SER A 95 -1.71 -7.37 -14.28
C SER A 95 -1.50 -8.86 -13.94
N PHE A 96 -0.69 -9.15 -12.93
CA PHE A 96 -0.46 -10.51 -12.44
C PHE A 96 -1.74 -11.17 -11.93
N TYR A 97 -2.47 -10.50 -11.02
CA TYR A 97 -3.74 -11.03 -10.49
C TYR A 97 -4.79 -11.19 -11.57
N THR A 98 -4.95 -10.22 -12.47
CA THR A 98 -5.91 -10.33 -13.57
C THR A 98 -5.58 -11.51 -14.49
N SER A 99 -4.31 -11.79 -14.73
CA SER A 99 -3.88 -12.90 -15.58
C SER A 99 -4.20 -14.26 -14.96
N ILE A 100 -3.86 -14.44 -13.67
CA ILE A 100 -4.16 -15.68 -12.94
C ILE A 100 -5.67 -15.91 -12.80
N LEU A 101 -6.44 -14.86 -12.49
CA LEU A 101 -7.90 -14.96 -12.38
C LEU A 101 -8.53 -15.29 -13.74
N SER A 102 -8.05 -14.67 -14.82
CA SER A 102 -8.50 -15.00 -16.19
C SER A 102 -8.17 -16.45 -16.56
N ALA A 103 -7.00 -16.96 -16.19
CA ALA A 103 -6.63 -18.35 -16.41
C ALA A 103 -7.55 -19.33 -15.64
N LEU A 104 -7.93 -18.99 -14.40
CA LEU A 104 -8.90 -19.77 -13.63
C LEU A 104 -10.30 -19.77 -14.25
N LEU A 105 -10.74 -18.62 -14.79
CA LEU A 105 -12.01 -18.54 -15.53
C LEU A 105 -11.98 -19.36 -16.82
N ALA A 106 -10.85 -19.39 -17.53
CA ALA A 106 -10.67 -20.25 -18.69
C ALA A 106 -10.73 -21.74 -18.31
N LEU A 107 -10.08 -22.13 -17.21
CA LEU A 107 -10.13 -23.50 -16.68
C LEU A 107 -11.55 -23.91 -16.30
N LEU A 108 -12.29 -23.01 -15.64
CA LEU A 108 -13.70 -23.20 -15.32
C LEU A 108 -14.54 -23.51 -16.57
N SER A 109 -14.34 -22.77 -17.66
CA SER A 109 -15.05 -22.98 -18.92
C SER A 109 -14.83 -24.41 -19.45
N ILE A 110 -13.59 -24.92 -19.36
CA ILE A 110 -13.24 -26.29 -19.77
C ILE A 110 -13.94 -27.32 -18.87
N THR A 111 -13.88 -27.16 -17.54
CA THR A 111 -14.50 -28.08 -16.56
C THR A 111 -16.03 -28.10 -16.65
N SER A 112 -16.67 -27.09 -17.24
CA SER A 112 -18.11 -27.11 -17.49
C SER A 112 -18.52 -28.09 -18.60
N ASN A 113 -17.60 -28.52 -19.45
CA ASN A 113 -17.88 -29.47 -20.54
C ASN A 113 -17.85 -30.91 -20.01
N LYS A 114 -19.04 -31.53 -19.93
CA LYS A 114 -19.21 -32.90 -19.42
C LYS A 114 -18.49 -33.96 -20.26
N ASP A 115 -18.30 -33.71 -21.56
CA ASP A 115 -17.58 -34.61 -22.46
C ASP A 115 -16.07 -34.65 -22.18
N LEU A 116 -15.52 -33.58 -21.61
CA LEU A 116 -14.08 -33.44 -21.33
C LEU A 116 -13.71 -33.81 -19.90
N PHE A 117 -14.65 -33.77 -18.94
CA PHE A 117 -14.35 -33.98 -17.53
C PHE A 117 -15.36 -34.93 -16.86
N GLN A 118 -14.91 -36.15 -16.55
CA GLN A 118 -15.73 -37.21 -15.94
C GLN A 118 -15.60 -37.30 -14.40
N GLY A 119 -14.81 -36.40 -13.77
CA GLY A 119 -14.62 -36.38 -12.32
C GLY A 119 -15.77 -35.74 -11.52
N PRO A 120 -15.68 -35.69 -10.17
CA PRO A 120 -16.68 -35.04 -9.32
C PRO A 120 -16.68 -33.52 -9.55
N GLN A 121 -17.45 -33.09 -10.54
CA GLN A 121 -17.48 -31.72 -11.06
C GLN A 121 -17.74 -30.68 -9.95
N SER A 122 -18.62 -30.98 -8.99
CA SER A 122 -18.92 -30.08 -7.86
C SER A 122 -17.68 -29.77 -7.01
N PHE A 123 -16.83 -30.76 -6.73
CA PHE A 123 -15.64 -30.55 -5.91
C PHE A 123 -14.61 -29.67 -6.64
N VAL A 124 -14.41 -29.88 -7.93
CA VAL A 124 -13.50 -29.05 -8.74
C VAL A 124 -14.02 -27.62 -8.87
N LEU A 125 -15.34 -27.43 -9.05
CA LEU A 125 -15.94 -26.09 -9.05
C LEU A 125 -15.77 -25.40 -7.70
N LEU A 126 -15.92 -26.14 -6.59
CA LEU A 126 -15.72 -25.60 -5.23
C LEU A 126 -14.28 -25.12 -5.04
N THR A 127 -13.28 -25.90 -5.45
CA THR A 127 -11.87 -25.53 -5.29
C THR A 127 -11.50 -24.32 -6.15
N ILE A 128 -11.98 -24.24 -7.40
CA ILE A 128 -11.77 -23.08 -8.27
C ILE A 128 -12.43 -21.82 -7.68
N ALA A 129 -13.66 -21.91 -7.17
CA ALA A 129 -14.33 -20.80 -6.48
C ALA A 129 -13.51 -20.28 -5.29
N MET A 130 -13.12 -21.20 -4.39
CA MET A 130 -12.36 -20.84 -3.19
C MET A 130 -11.03 -20.19 -3.53
N LEU A 131 -10.31 -20.75 -4.51
CA LEU A 131 -9.02 -20.22 -4.94
C LEU A 131 -9.17 -18.84 -5.59
N GLY A 132 -10.18 -18.63 -6.44
CA GLY A 132 -10.46 -17.33 -7.05
C GLY A 132 -10.84 -16.26 -6.03
N LEU A 133 -11.68 -16.59 -5.05
CA LEU A 133 -12.04 -15.66 -3.96
C LEU A 133 -10.83 -15.32 -3.08
N CYS A 134 -10.02 -16.33 -2.73
CA CYS A 134 -8.79 -16.13 -1.97
C CYS A 134 -7.83 -15.17 -2.69
N LEU A 135 -7.63 -15.35 -3.99
CA LEU A 135 -6.81 -14.44 -4.80
C LEU A 135 -7.38 -13.03 -4.86
N CYS A 136 -8.70 -12.86 -4.97
CA CYS A 136 -9.34 -11.54 -4.94
C CYS A 136 -9.11 -10.84 -3.58
N PHE A 137 -9.22 -11.59 -2.47
CA PHE A 137 -8.95 -11.07 -1.13
C PHE A 137 -7.48 -10.67 -0.96
N VAL A 138 -6.55 -11.55 -1.36
CA VAL A 138 -5.11 -11.27 -1.31
C VAL A 138 -4.76 -10.06 -2.19
N TRP A 139 -5.39 -9.91 -3.34
CA TRP A 139 -5.19 -8.74 -4.19
C TRP A 139 -5.67 -7.44 -3.51
N ALA A 140 -6.86 -7.45 -2.91
CA ALA A 140 -7.38 -6.31 -2.17
C ALA A 140 -6.45 -5.91 -1.00
N ALA A 141 -5.95 -6.90 -0.24
CA ALA A 141 -5.00 -6.66 0.84
C ALA A 141 -3.68 -6.05 0.33
N ASN A 142 -3.16 -6.53 -0.81
CA ASN A 142 -1.98 -5.96 -1.44
C ASN A 142 -2.19 -4.49 -1.85
N ILE A 143 -3.33 -4.15 -2.45
CA ILE A 143 -3.65 -2.76 -2.81
C ILE A 143 -3.59 -1.84 -1.59
N ASN A 144 -4.18 -2.27 -0.46
CA ASN A 144 -4.17 -1.49 0.78
C ASN A 144 -2.75 -1.31 1.33
N SER A 145 -1.95 -2.38 1.34
CA SER A 145 -0.55 -2.33 1.78
C SER A 145 0.28 -1.34 0.95
N TYR A 146 0.16 -1.38 -0.38
CA TYR A 146 0.87 -0.44 -1.26
C TYR A 146 0.41 1.00 -1.07
N LYS A 147 -0.90 1.23 -0.87
CA LYS A 147 -1.44 2.57 -0.60
C LYS A 147 -0.87 3.14 0.69
N GLN A 148 -0.83 2.34 1.75
CA GLN A 148 -0.28 2.75 3.03
C GLN A 148 1.22 3.08 2.92
N LEU A 149 2.01 2.18 2.33
CA LEU A 149 3.45 2.39 2.15
C LEU A 149 3.74 3.64 1.31
N ASN A 150 2.99 3.85 0.24
CA ASN A 150 3.14 5.02 -0.63
C ASN A 150 2.82 6.30 0.16
N SER A 151 1.75 6.31 0.97
CA SER A 151 1.41 7.45 1.82
C SER A 151 2.53 7.79 2.82
N LEU A 152 3.17 6.78 3.40
CA LEU A 152 4.29 6.99 4.33
C LEU A 152 5.51 7.57 3.60
N LYS A 153 5.81 7.08 2.40
CA LYS A 153 6.90 7.61 1.57
C LYS A 153 6.70 9.07 1.22
N PHE A 154 5.50 9.47 0.80
CA PHE A 154 5.19 10.87 0.50
C PHE A 154 5.33 11.78 1.73
N LYS A 155 5.02 11.27 2.93
CA LYS A 155 5.25 12.01 4.18
C LYS A 155 6.73 12.34 4.40
N VAL A 156 7.60 11.36 4.16
CA VAL A 156 9.06 11.54 4.24
C VAL A 156 9.55 12.50 3.16
N ILE A 157 9.04 12.39 1.93
CA ILE A 157 9.39 13.31 0.84
C ILE A 157 9.08 14.76 1.23
N HIS A 158 7.89 15.04 1.76
CA HIS A 158 7.52 16.39 2.21
C HIS A 158 8.39 16.88 3.38
N GLU A 159 8.76 16.00 4.31
CA GLU A 159 9.70 16.35 5.38
C GLU A 159 11.07 16.75 4.81
N MET A 160 11.58 16.02 3.82
CA MET A 160 12.83 16.37 3.13
C MET A 160 12.71 17.69 2.37
N GLU A 161 11.56 17.96 1.74
CA GLU A 161 11.29 19.19 0.99
C GLU A 161 11.42 20.47 1.84
N THR A 162 11.23 20.39 3.16
CA THR A 162 11.45 21.52 4.08
C THR A 162 12.89 22.04 4.09
N TYR A 163 13.85 21.20 3.70
CA TYR A 163 15.27 21.55 3.61
C TYR A 163 15.70 21.97 2.20
N LEU A 164 14.87 21.73 1.19
CA LEU A 164 15.13 22.05 -0.22
C LEU A 164 14.63 23.47 -0.56
N PRO A 165 15.20 24.09 -1.61
CA PRO A 165 14.81 25.45 -2.02
C PRO A 165 13.38 25.52 -2.59
N PHE A 166 12.85 24.40 -3.09
CA PHE A 166 11.51 24.35 -3.67
C PHE A 166 10.83 23.01 -3.34
N PRO A 167 9.65 23.02 -2.71
CA PRO A 167 8.92 21.81 -2.34
C PRO A 167 7.96 21.41 -3.47
N CYS A 168 8.46 20.58 -4.39
CA CYS A 168 7.74 20.18 -5.61
C CYS A 168 6.40 19.50 -5.33
N TYR A 169 6.41 18.46 -4.48
CA TYR A 169 5.24 17.63 -4.22
C TYR A 169 4.23 18.32 -3.31
N ASP A 170 4.68 19.07 -2.29
CA ASP A 170 3.77 19.90 -1.51
C ASP A 170 3.06 20.92 -2.41
N ARG A 171 3.79 21.56 -3.33
CA ARG A 171 3.19 22.54 -4.25
C ARG A 171 2.21 21.89 -5.22
N GLU A 172 2.53 20.72 -5.74
CA GLU A 172 1.59 19.93 -6.57
C GLU A 172 0.29 19.66 -5.80
N TRP A 173 0.39 19.29 -4.52
CA TRP A 173 -0.78 19.03 -3.68
C TRP A 173 -1.62 20.27 -3.38
N GLU A 174 -0.99 21.42 -3.16
CA GLU A 174 -1.69 22.71 -3.01
C GLU A 174 -2.51 23.05 -4.26
N ILE A 175 -1.91 22.93 -5.44
CA ILE A 175 -2.58 23.17 -6.73
C ILE A 175 -3.77 22.20 -6.89
N LEU A 176 -3.58 20.93 -6.52
CA LEU A 176 -4.64 19.91 -6.54
C LEU A 176 -5.79 20.20 -5.56
N LYS A 177 -5.55 20.89 -4.44
CA LYS A 177 -6.60 21.32 -3.51
C LYS A 177 -7.38 22.50 -4.05
N GLU A 178 -6.72 23.44 -4.72
CA GLU A 178 -7.31 24.63 -5.31
C GLU A 178 -8.17 24.30 -6.55
N ASP A 179 -7.86 23.23 -7.27
CA ASP A 179 -8.67 22.77 -8.39
C ASP A 179 -10.03 22.21 -7.93
N LYS A 180 -11.11 22.95 -8.23
CA LYS A 180 -12.51 22.53 -7.97
C LYS A 180 -12.87 21.20 -8.64
N ASN A 181 -12.09 20.73 -9.63
CA ASN A 181 -12.25 19.43 -10.30
C ASN A 181 -11.49 18.27 -9.62
N ARG A 182 -11.01 18.43 -8.39
CA ARG A 182 -10.31 17.42 -7.55
C ARG A 182 -10.88 16.00 -7.60
N ARG A 183 -12.19 15.84 -7.84
CA ARG A 183 -12.84 14.53 -8.00
C ARG A 183 -12.30 13.69 -9.16
N ARG A 184 -11.61 14.28 -10.14
CA ARG A 184 -11.14 13.57 -11.34
C ARG A 184 -9.82 12.81 -11.11
N TYR A 185 -8.93 13.34 -10.28
CA TYR A 185 -7.60 12.75 -10.02
C TYR A 185 -7.66 11.57 -9.03
N LEU A 186 -8.55 11.65 -8.03
CA LEU A 186 -8.75 10.57 -7.04
C LEU A 186 -9.44 9.32 -7.60
N ARG A 187 -10.00 9.40 -8.82
CA ARG A 187 -10.72 8.27 -9.42
C ARG A 187 -9.83 7.10 -9.76
N LEU A 188 -8.54 7.30 -10.08
CA LEU A 188 -7.72 6.21 -10.58
C LEU A 188 -7.48 5.14 -9.49
N SER A 189 -7.01 5.53 -8.31
CA SER A 189 -6.81 4.60 -7.19
C SER A 189 -8.13 4.06 -6.62
N ALA A 190 -9.20 4.87 -6.62
CA ALA A 190 -10.52 4.40 -6.20
C ALA A 190 -11.05 3.32 -7.15
N VAL A 191 -10.90 3.51 -8.47
CA VAL A 191 -11.32 2.53 -9.48
C VAL A 191 -10.52 1.23 -9.35
N GLU A 192 -9.20 1.31 -9.15
CA GLU A 192 -8.34 0.13 -8.92
C GLU A 192 -8.81 -0.72 -7.74
N GLN A 193 -9.32 -0.10 -6.66
CA GLN A 193 -9.80 -0.81 -5.47
C GLN A 193 -11.09 -1.61 -5.72
N TYR A 194 -11.91 -1.22 -6.70
CA TYR A 194 -13.13 -1.96 -7.04
C TYR A 194 -12.89 -3.16 -7.95
N VAL A 195 -11.74 -3.26 -8.61
CA VAL A 195 -11.47 -4.35 -9.58
C VAL A 195 -11.48 -5.74 -8.92
N PRO A 196 -10.82 -5.99 -7.76
CA PRO A 196 -10.90 -7.28 -7.09
C PRO A 196 -12.33 -7.64 -6.67
N PHE A 197 -13.12 -6.64 -6.27
CA PHE A 197 -14.52 -6.86 -5.88
C PHE A 197 -15.37 -7.26 -7.08
N ILE A 198 -15.22 -6.58 -8.23
CA ILE A 198 -15.91 -6.95 -9.47
C ILE A 198 -15.53 -8.37 -9.90
N LEU A 199 -14.24 -8.72 -9.85
CA LEU A 199 -13.79 -10.08 -10.18
C LEU A 199 -14.22 -11.14 -9.17
N SER A 200 -14.51 -10.79 -7.91
CA SER A 200 -15.02 -11.76 -6.94
C SER A 200 -16.44 -12.25 -7.27
N VAL A 201 -17.27 -11.43 -7.94
CA VAL A 201 -18.67 -11.76 -8.27
C VAL A 201 -18.82 -13.11 -8.97
N PRO A 202 -18.12 -13.41 -10.09
CA PRO A 202 -18.25 -14.71 -10.75
C PRO A 202 -17.83 -15.88 -9.85
N TYR A 203 -16.79 -15.74 -9.02
CA TYR A 203 -16.37 -16.80 -8.10
C TYR A 203 -17.33 -16.98 -6.93
N SER A 204 -17.96 -15.91 -6.43
CA SER A 204 -19.02 -16.00 -5.41
C SER A 204 -20.25 -16.73 -5.96
N CYS A 205 -20.69 -16.40 -7.18
CA CYS A 205 -21.77 -17.13 -7.85
C CYS A 205 -21.41 -18.62 -8.03
N LEU A 206 -20.16 -18.90 -8.42
CA LEU A 206 -19.66 -20.27 -8.56
C LEU A 206 -19.67 -21.04 -7.24
N LEU A 207 -19.25 -20.40 -6.15
CA LEU A 207 -19.23 -20.96 -4.81
C LEU A 207 -20.64 -21.38 -4.38
N ILE A 208 -21.61 -20.46 -4.50
CA ILE A 208 -23.00 -20.69 -4.14
C ILE A 208 -23.59 -21.83 -4.96
N TYR A 209 -23.37 -21.82 -6.28
CA TYR A 209 -23.82 -22.90 -7.17
C TYR A 209 -23.25 -24.26 -6.76
N SER A 210 -21.95 -24.32 -6.47
CA SER A 210 -21.28 -25.55 -6.07
C SER A 210 -21.80 -26.09 -4.73
N LEU A 211 -22.02 -25.21 -3.75
CA LEU A 211 -22.57 -25.57 -2.43
C LEU A 211 -24.00 -26.12 -2.55
N ILE A 212 -24.88 -25.47 -3.32
CA ILE A 212 -26.25 -25.95 -3.55
C ILE A 212 -26.20 -27.34 -4.19
N ARG A 213 -25.34 -27.54 -5.19
CA ARG A 213 -25.20 -28.82 -5.87
C ARG A 213 -24.64 -29.91 -4.97
N LEU A 214 -23.76 -29.58 -4.04
CA LEU A 214 -23.20 -30.51 -3.06
C LEU A 214 -24.22 -30.90 -1.98
N LEU A 215 -25.06 -29.95 -1.53
CA LEU A 215 -26.10 -30.18 -0.52
C LEU A 215 -27.30 -30.97 -1.06
N ASN A 216 -27.58 -30.84 -2.36
CA ASN A 216 -28.63 -31.58 -3.05
C ASN A 216 -28.15 -32.95 -3.61
N LEU A 217 -26.92 -33.36 -3.30
CA LEU A 217 -26.32 -34.64 -3.70
C LEU A 217 -26.50 -35.69 -2.61
#